data_AF-A0A9P3PNG7-F1
#
_entry.id   AF-A0A9P3PNG7-F1
#
_cell.length_a   1.000
_cell.length_b   1.000
_cell.length_c   1.000
_cell.angle_alpha   90.00
_cell.angle_beta   90.00
_cell.angle_gamma   90.00
#
_symmetry.space_group_name_H-M   'P 1'
#
loop_
_entity.id
_entity.type
_entity.pdbx_description
1 polymer ?
#
loop_
_entity_poly.entity_id
_entity_poly.type
_entity_poly.pdbx_seq_one_letter_code
_entity_poly.pdbx_strand_id
1 'polypeptide(L)'
;MSSSIPVSTLRRFHRSTLHPRNTSRTMATKVERSPAGEGADFRPPWFYTVARVLSWTLIPATGFYGVFIYDFGDHEHVFQPARRWAERQKAAFLTLSAEEKKIVGNETASTKP
;
A
#
# COMPACT_ATOMS: atom_id res chain seq x y z
N MET A 1 -12.01 -62.56 -32.88
CA MET A 1 -11.91 -61.22 -33.49
C MET A 1 -11.64 -60.25 -32.36
N SER A 2 -10.38 -59.82 -32.16
CA SER A 2 -9.84 -58.57 -32.71
C SER A 2 -10.57 -57.36 -32.12
N SER A 3 -9.99 -56.42 -31.38
CA SER A 3 -8.62 -55.91 -31.42
C SER A 3 -8.30 -55.12 -30.15
N SER A 4 -7.11 -55.38 -29.63
CA SER A 4 -6.30 -54.54 -28.75
C SER A 4 -5.95 -53.19 -29.38
N ILE A 5 -6.06 -52.09 -28.62
CA ILE A 5 -5.22 -50.89 -28.80
C ILE A 5 -4.89 -50.29 -27.41
N PRO A 6 -3.73 -50.58 -26.83
CA PRO A 6 -3.04 -49.62 -25.96
C PRO A 6 -2.22 -48.68 -26.85
N VAL A 7 -1.84 -47.49 -26.36
CA VAL A 7 -0.55 -46.78 -26.65
C VAL A 7 -0.67 -45.29 -26.29
N SER A 8 0.08 -44.92 -25.25
CA SER A 8 0.86 -43.68 -25.05
C SER A 8 0.22 -42.32 -25.37
N THR A 9 0.30 -41.30 -24.53
CA THR A 9 1.57 -40.69 -24.12
C THR A 9 1.27 -39.71 -22.99
N LEU A 10 1.60 -40.07 -21.75
CA LEU A 10 1.66 -39.09 -20.66
C LEU A 10 2.84 -38.15 -20.96
N ARG A 11 2.49 -36.97 -21.46
CA ARG A 11 3.39 -35.87 -21.79
C ARG A 11 4.15 -35.47 -20.52
N ARG A 12 5.37 -35.97 -20.40
CA ARG A 12 6.33 -35.64 -19.34
C ARG A 12 6.62 -34.14 -19.38
N PHE A 13 5.98 -33.38 -18.49
CA PHE A 13 6.31 -31.98 -18.26
C PHE A 13 7.72 -31.91 -17.67
N HIS A 14 8.70 -31.58 -18.52
CA HIS A 14 10.03 -31.21 -18.07
C HIS A 14 9.92 -29.89 -17.30
N ARG A 15 10.06 -29.99 -15.98
CA ARG A 15 10.21 -28.84 -15.08
C ARG A 15 11.61 -28.28 -15.29
N SER A 16 11.75 -27.36 -16.24
CA SER A 16 12.98 -26.57 -16.38
C SER A 16 13.14 -25.72 -15.13
N THR A 17 14.03 -26.15 -14.24
CA THR A 17 14.50 -25.34 -13.11
C THR A 17 15.32 -24.18 -13.69
N LEU A 18 14.63 -23.09 -14.00
CA LEU A 18 15.26 -21.81 -14.29
C LEU A 18 15.99 -21.38 -13.01
N HIS A 19 17.32 -21.49 -13.04
CA HIS A 19 18.17 -20.94 -12.00
C HIS A 19 18.08 -19.42 -12.09
N PRO A 20 17.65 -18.72 -11.02
CA PRO A 20 17.74 -17.27 -11.00
C PRO A 20 19.22 -16.91 -10.98
N ARG A 21 19.73 -16.46 -12.13
CA ARG A 21 21.06 -15.87 -12.25
C ARG A 21 21.00 -14.54 -11.51
N ASN A 22 21.32 -14.58 -10.22
CA ASN A 22 21.48 -13.41 -9.38
C ASN A 22 22.64 -12.59 -9.93
N THR A 23 22.31 -11.72 -10.87
CA THR A 23 23.20 -10.68 -11.35
C THR A 23 23.11 -9.56 -10.34
N SER A 24 23.97 -9.64 -9.32
CA SER A 24 24.30 -8.50 -8.48
C SER A 24 24.89 -7.42 -9.38
N ARG A 25 24.02 -6.64 -10.03
CA ARG A 25 24.35 -5.34 -10.57
C ARG A 25 24.56 -4.43 -9.36
N THR A 26 25.76 -4.46 -8.81
CA THR A 26 26.33 -3.32 -8.12
C THR A 26 26.39 -2.19 -9.14
N MET A 27 25.28 -1.47 -9.28
CA MET A 27 25.26 -0.13 -9.85
C MET A 27 26.07 0.74 -8.89
N ALA A 28 27.40 0.65 -8.99
CA ALA A 28 28.29 1.71 -8.55
C ALA A 28 27.93 2.91 -9.44
N THR A 29 26.92 3.66 -9.01
CA THR A 29 26.68 5.00 -9.53
C THR A 29 27.89 5.81 -9.12
N LYS A 30 28.92 5.79 -9.97
CA LYS A 30 29.93 6.84 -9.99
C LYS A 30 29.11 8.10 -10.28
N VAL A 31 28.77 8.84 -9.23
CA VAL A 31 28.14 10.15 -9.33
C VAL A 31 29.19 11.03 -9.99
N GLU A 32 29.12 11.09 -11.32
CA GLU A 32 29.97 11.96 -12.11
C GLU A 32 29.59 13.39 -11.71
N ARG A 33 30.49 14.02 -10.96
CA ARG A 33 30.37 15.42 -10.55
C ARG A 33 30.48 16.22 -11.84
N SER A 34 29.34 16.63 -12.39
CA SER A 34 29.29 17.41 -13.63
C SER A 34 30.20 18.63 -13.48
N PRO A 35 31.12 18.89 -14.44
CA PRO A 35 31.99 20.05 -14.37
C PRO A 35 31.11 21.30 -14.35
N ALA A 36 31.33 22.18 -13.38
CA ALA A 36 30.60 23.43 -13.22
C ALA A 36 30.90 24.35 -14.44
N GLY A 37 30.19 24.13 -15.54
CA GLY A 37 30.09 25.02 -16.67
C GLY A 37 28.95 25.99 -16.45
N GLU A 38 29.22 27.28 -16.70
CA GLU A 38 28.27 28.37 -17.01
C GLU A 38 26.78 27.98 -16.90
N GLY A 39 26.23 28.15 -15.69
CA GLY A 39 24.94 27.57 -15.30
C GLY A 39 24.95 26.91 -13.91
N ALA A 40 26.05 27.05 -13.16
CA ALA A 40 26.18 26.57 -11.79
C ALA A 40 24.96 26.99 -10.94
N ASP A 41 24.24 25.97 -10.47
CA ASP A 41 23.01 26.13 -9.73
C ASP A 41 23.25 26.91 -8.43
N PHE A 42 22.58 28.05 -8.29
CA PHE A 42 22.76 29.00 -7.17
C PHE A 42 22.16 28.51 -5.86
N ARG A 43 21.40 27.41 -5.89
CA ARG A 43 20.60 26.96 -4.75
C ARG A 43 21.49 26.23 -3.75
N PRO A 44 21.41 26.57 -2.46
CA PRO A 44 22.10 25.82 -1.43
C PRO A 44 21.75 24.33 -1.48
N PRO A 45 22.70 23.41 -1.20
CA PRO A 45 22.47 21.97 -1.34
C PRO A 45 21.32 21.44 -0.46
N TRP A 46 21.00 22.10 0.65
CA TRP A 46 19.85 21.76 1.50
C TRP A 46 18.50 22.04 0.85
N PHE A 47 18.43 22.94 -0.14
CA PHE A 47 17.18 23.26 -0.85
C PHE A 47 16.63 22.00 -1.54
N TYR A 48 17.51 21.22 -2.17
CA TYR A 48 17.14 19.98 -2.85
C TYR A 48 16.62 18.92 -1.90
N THR A 49 17.20 18.80 -0.71
CA THR A 49 16.72 17.83 0.28
C THR A 49 15.35 18.24 0.81
N VAL A 50 15.14 19.53 1.11
CA VAL A 50 13.83 20.04 1.54
C VAL A 50 12.77 19.88 0.45
N ALA A 51 13.07 20.29 -0.79
CA ALA A 51 12.15 20.15 -1.92
C ALA A 51 11.77 18.67 -2.15
N ARG A 52 12.74 17.75 -1.99
CA ARG A 52 12.50 16.31 -2.10
C ARG A 52 11.62 15.79 -0.98
N VAL A 53 11.93 16.15 0.28
CA VAL A 53 11.10 15.77 1.44
C VAL A 53 9.68 16.30 1.26
N LEU A 54 9.54 17.57 0.88
CA LEU A 54 8.25 18.21 0.71
C LEU A 54 7.43 17.56 -0.40
N SER A 55 8.06 17.22 -1.53
CA SER A 55 7.38 16.48 -2.60
C SER A 55 6.92 15.10 -2.12
N TRP A 56 7.80 14.38 -1.40
CA TRP A 56 7.50 13.07 -0.85
C TRP A 56 6.46 13.07 0.26
N THR A 57 6.21 14.21 0.92
CA THR A 57 5.18 14.32 1.95
C THR A 57 3.88 14.89 1.39
N LEU A 58 3.92 15.99 0.63
CA LEU A 58 2.72 16.68 0.14
C LEU A 58 1.92 15.84 -0.86
N ILE A 59 2.60 15.14 -1.78
CA ILE A 59 1.91 14.33 -2.80
C ILE A 59 1.06 13.23 -2.13
N PRO A 60 1.63 12.33 -1.28
CA PRO A 60 0.81 11.33 -0.61
C PRO A 60 -0.15 11.93 0.42
N ALA A 61 0.22 13.02 1.11
CA ALA A 61 -0.69 13.69 2.05
C ALA A 61 -1.95 14.21 1.35
N THR A 62 -1.82 14.78 0.16
CA THR A 62 -2.96 15.25 -0.65
C THR A 62 -3.86 14.09 -1.06
N GLY A 63 -3.27 12.96 -1.48
CA GLY A 63 -4.03 11.74 -1.78
C GLY A 63 -4.78 11.20 -0.56
N PHE A 64 -4.11 11.14 0.60
CA PHE A 64 -4.74 10.71 1.84
C PHE A 64 -5.87 11.63 2.29
N TYR A 65 -5.64 12.95 2.22
CA TYR A 65 -6.66 13.95 2.52
C TYR A 65 -7.88 13.78 1.61
N GLY A 66 -7.67 13.61 0.30
CA GLY A 66 -8.74 13.34 -0.66
C GLY A 66 -9.54 12.10 -0.29
N VAL A 67 -8.89 10.97 -0.01
CA VAL A 67 -9.58 9.70 0.24
C VAL A 67 -10.37 9.69 1.55
N PHE A 68 -9.83 10.27 2.64
CA PHE A 68 -10.36 10.05 3.99
C PHE A 68 -10.96 11.27 4.68
N ILE A 69 -10.60 12.49 4.26
CA ILE A 69 -10.95 13.72 4.97
C ILE A 69 -11.86 14.59 4.11
N TYR A 70 -11.50 14.79 2.85
CA TYR A 70 -12.23 15.65 1.93
C TYR A 70 -13.66 15.13 1.71
N ASP A 71 -14.62 16.05 1.78
CA ASP A 71 -16.02 15.74 1.52
C ASP A 71 -16.34 16.08 0.06
N PHE A 72 -16.63 15.05 -0.73
CA PHE A 72 -17.00 15.22 -2.13
C PHE A 72 -18.49 15.58 -2.30
N GLY A 73 -19.26 15.65 -1.21
CA GLY A 73 -20.68 15.94 -1.21
C GLY A 73 -21.56 14.68 -1.28
N ASP A 74 -22.85 14.89 -1.54
CA ASP A 74 -23.93 13.92 -1.30
C ASP A 74 -24.02 12.76 -2.31
N HIS A 75 -23.04 12.64 -3.21
CA HIS A 75 -23.02 11.61 -4.25
C HIS A 75 -22.01 10.50 -3.91
N GLU A 76 -22.31 9.26 -4.35
CA GLU A 76 -21.41 8.11 -4.11
C GLU A 76 -20.06 8.36 -4.79
N HIS A 77 -19.04 8.59 -3.97
CA HIS A 77 -17.68 8.85 -4.43
C HIS A 77 -16.85 7.56 -4.46
N VAL A 78 -15.86 7.47 -5.36
CA VAL A 78 -15.03 6.27 -5.56
C VAL A 78 -14.27 5.82 -4.30
N PHE A 79 -14.07 6.73 -3.34
CA PHE A 79 -13.39 6.45 -2.07
C PHE A 79 -14.35 6.07 -0.93
N GLN A 80 -15.67 6.06 -1.14
CA GLN A 80 -16.66 5.64 -0.13
C GLN A 80 -16.41 4.23 0.43
N PRO A 81 -16.08 3.19 -0.39
CA PRO A 81 -15.76 1.87 0.12
C PRO A 81 -14.54 1.88 1.06
N ALA A 82 -13.51 2.66 0.74
CA ALA A 82 -12.31 2.80 1.55
C ALA A 82 -12.62 3.52 2.87
N ARG A 83 -13.46 4.56 2.83
CA ARG A 83 -13.92 5.30 4.02
C ARG A 83 -14.72 4.41 4.97
N ARG A 84 -15.69 3.65 4.44
CA ARG A 84 -16.47 2.66 5.23
C ARG A 84 -15.58 1.57 5.81
N TRP A 85 -14.57 1.10 5.07
CA TRP A 85 -13.58 0.16 5.62
C TRP A 85 -12.80 0.78 6.79
N ALA A 86 -12.31 2.02 6.64
CA ALA A 86 -11.58 2.72 7.69
C ALA A 86 -12.45 2.97 8.93
N GLU A 87 -13.73 3.31 8.75
CA GLU A 87 -14.70 3.45 9.84
C GLU A 87 -14.92 2.12 10.57
N ARG A 88 -15.01 1.00 9.85
CA ARG A 88 -15.07 -0.33 10.49
C ARG A 88 -13.80 -0.65 11.28
N GLN A 89 -12.63 -0.28 10.77
CA GLN A 89 -11.37 -0.45 11.51
C GLN A 89 -11.35 0.41 12.77
N LYS A 90 -11.73 1.70 12.65
CA LYS A 90 -11.87 2.59 13.81
C LYS A 90 -12.87 2.03 14.81
N ALA A 91 -14.00 1.50 14.36
CA ALA A 91 -14.99 0.88 15.22
C ALA A 91 -14.45 -0.37 15.93
N ALA A 92 -13.64 -1.18 15.24
CA ALA A 92 -13.03 -2.37 15.83
C ALA A 92 -11.98 -2.04 16.90
N PHE A 93 -11.19 -0.98 16.72
CA PHE A 93 -10.07 -0.63 17.62
C PHE A 93 -10.39 0.44 18.66
N LEU A 94 -11.29 1.37 18.37
CA LEU A 94 -11.62 2.52 19.22
C LEU A 94 -13.01 2.42 19.83
N THR A 95 -13.72 1.30 19.69
CA THR A 95 -14.97 1.06 20.42
C THR A 95 -14.80 -0.11 21.39
N LEU A 96 -15.57 -0.06 22.47
CA LEU A 96 -15.68 -1.14 23.44
C LEU A 96 -15.88 -2.47 22.70
N SER A 97 -15.08 -3.45 23.07
CA SER A 97 -15.26 -4.84 22.65
C SER A 97 -16.69 -5.30 23.02
N ALA A 98 -17.19 -6.33 22.33
CA ALA A 98 -18.54 -6.81 22.56
C ALA A 98 -18.80 -7.21 24.03
N GLU A 99 -17.75 -7.58 24.76
CA GLU A 99 -17.81 -7.90 26.19
C GLU A 99 -17.87 -6.64 27.05
N GLU A 100 -17.04 -5.64 26.75
CA GLU A 100 -17.06 -4.35 27.45
C GLU A 100 -18.40 -3.61 27.25
N LYS A 101 -19.02 -3.72 26.08
CA LYS A 101 -20.38 -3.19 25.83
C LYS A 101 -21.44 -3.83 26.71
N LYS A 102 -21.32 -5.12 27.05
CA LYS A 102 -22.27 -5.81 27.95
C LYS A 102 -22.14 -5.33 29.39
N ILE A 103 -20.93 -5.07 29.85
CA ILE A 103 -20.67 -4.58 31.21
C ILE A 103 -21.26 -3.17 31.38
N VAL A 104 -20.99 -2.27 30.42
CA VAL A 104 -21.55 -0.90 30.44
C VAL A 104 -23.08 -0.90 30.28
N GLY A 105 -23.62 -1.80 29.45
CA GLY A 105 -25.07 -1.97 29.29
C GLY A 105 -25.77 -2.42 30.59
N ASN A 106 -25.13 -3.30 31.36
CA ASN A 106 -25.65 -3.74 32.66
C ASN A 106 -25.52 -2.67 33.74
N GLU A 107 -24.44 -1.88 33.71
CA GLU A 107 -24.18 -0.80 34.67
C GLU A 107 -25.14 0.39 34.50
N THR A 108 -25.44 0.75 33.24
CA THR A 108 -26.46 1.78 32.91
C THR A 108 -27.89 1.31 33.21
N ALA A 109 -28.19 0.02 33.06
CA ALA A 109 -29.48 -0.54 33.47
C ALA A 109 -29.67 -0.59 35.00
N SER A 110 -28.58 -0.77 35.76
CA SER A 110 -28.60 -0.74 37.23
C SER A 110 -28.63 0.68 37.80
N THR A 111 -28.17 1.68 37.04
CA THR A 111 -28.14 3.10 37.42
C THR A 111 -29.28 3.85 36.72
N LYS A 112 -30.51 3.34 36.90
CA LYS A 112 -31.73 4.06 36.56
C LYS A 112 -32.60 4.12 37.82
N PRO A 113 -32.86 5.31 38.40
CA PRO A 113 -33.81 5.44 39.51
C PRO A 113 -35.23 5.09 39.07
#